data_AF-A0A183HVG1-F1
#
_entry.id   AF-A0A183HVG1-F1
#
_cell.length_a   1.000
_cell.length_b   1.000
_cell.length_c   1.000
_cell.angle_alpha   90.00
_cell.angle_beta   90.00
_cell.angle_gamma   90.00
#
_symmetry.space_group_name_H-M   'P 1'
#
loop_
_entity.id
_entity.type
_entity.pdbx_description
1 polymer ?
#
loop_
_entity_poly.entity_id
_entity_poly.type
_entity_poly.pdbx_seq_one_letter_code
_entity_poly.pdbx_strand_id
1 'polypeptide(L)'
;MKRSAIHEVCLHAKMFAPRKYSVRQFLLNAPEPPAAMAIDRSFEFLEQIGAVFKSRQESPEMSHLADNSYFINARDRNGEPDLTDLGRHIVQLPLCPELARFLLFGICLKCLSPVLTLVATLSHRDPCKLLCLIFRY
;
A
#
# COMPACT_ATOMS: atom_id res chain seq x y z
N MET A 1 13.81 -9.82 -11.22
CA MET A 1 12.90 -9.49 -10.08
C MET A 1 12.54 -8.00 -9.99
N LYS A 2 12.26 -7.25 -11.08
CA LYS A 2 12.35 -5.77 -11.01
C LYS A 2 11.06 -4.93 -11.02
N ARG A 3 9.86 -5.46 -11.34
CA ARG A 3 8.63 -4.62 -11.31
C ARG A 3 7.75 -4.85 -10.07
N SER A 4 7.30 -6.07 -9.80
CA SER A 4 6.37 -6.30 -8.67
C SER A 4 6.97 -6.03 -7.29
N ALA A 5 8.27 -6.27 -7.13
CA ALA A 5 8.95 -6.14 -5.84
C ALA A 5 9.00 -4.70 -5.32
N ILE A 6 9.18 -3.70 -6.19
CA ILE A 6 9.33 -2.31 -5.71
C ILE A 6 8.02 -1.74 -5.17
N HIS A 7 6.88 -2.10 -5.76
CA HIS A 7 5.56 -1.67 -5.28
C HIS A 7 5.25 -2.23 -3.90
N GLU A 8 5.51 -3.54 -3.69
CA GLU A 8 5.40 -4.19 -2.39
C GLU A 8 6.32 -3.51 -1.37
N VAL A 9 7.58 -3.27 -1.72
CA VAL A 9 8.57 -2.64 -0.83
C VAL A 9 8.18 -1.20 -0.47
N CYS A 10 7.73 -0.38 -1.41
CA CYS A 10 7.27 0.97 -1.13
C CYS A 10 6.05 0.97 -0.19
N LEU A 11 5.12 0.05 -0.39
CA LEU A 11 3.92 -0.07 0.44
C LEU A 11 4.25 -0.55 1.86
N HIS A 12 5.15 -1.54 2.00
CA HIS A 12 5.65 -1.99 3.30
C HIS A 12 6.44 -0.89 4.01
N ALA A 13 7.33 -0.22 3.29
CA ALA A 13 8.10 0.91 3.82
C ALA A 13 7.15 1.99 4.35
N LYS A 14 6.05 2.31 3.66
CA LYS A 14 5.06 3.27 4.18
C LYS A 14 4.41 2.83 5.49
N MET A 15 4.18 1.53 5.69
CA MET A 15 3.56 1.00 6.91
C MET A 15 4.55 0.93 8.09
N PHE A 16 5.82 0.64 7.83
CA PHE A 16 6.84 0.36 8.86
C PHE A 16 7.87 1.48 9.06
N ALA A 17 8.02 2.41 8.12
CA ALA A 17 8.95 3.52 8.27
C ALA A 17 8.54 4.40 9.47
N PRO A 18 9.51 4.88 10.27
CA PRO A 18 9.23 5.82 11.34
C PRO A 18 8.56 7.08 10.76
N ARG A 19 7.57 7.63 11.48
CA ARG A 19 6.72 8.74 10.98
C ARG A 19 7.52 9.94 10.42
N LYS A 20 8.71 10.18 10.97
CA LYS A 20 9.62 11.29 10.60
C LYS A 20 10.36 11.10 9.27
N TYR A 21 10.34 9.91 8.68
CA TYR A 21 11.07 9.59 7.45
C TYR A 21 10.11 9.38 6.30
N SER A 22 10.43 9.98 5.15
CA SER A 22 9.75 9.67 3.91
C SER A 22 10.13 8.27 3.42
N VAL A 23 9.26 7.59 2.67
CA VAL A 23 9.56 6.28 2.08
C VAL A 23 10.81 6.37 1.20
N ARG A 24 10.96 7.46 0.44
CA ARG A 24 12.18 7.70 -0.33
C ARG A 24 13.42 7.76 0.56
N GLN A 25 13.39 8.51 1.65
CA GLN A 25 14.52 8.59 2.59
C GLN A 25 14.80 7.27 3.29
N PHE A 26 13.75 6.52 3.62
CA PHE A 26 13.87 5.19 4.22
C PHE A 26 14.56 4.20 3.27
N LEU A 27 14.18 4.19 2.00
CA LEU A 27 14.74 3.30 0.99
C LEU A 27 16.17 3.65 0.57
N LEU A 28 16.62 4.90 0.79
CA LEU A 28 18.02 5.28 0.59
C LEU A 28 18.97 4.56 1.54
N ASN A 29 18.49 4.08 2.69
CA ASN A 29 19.30 3.33 3.65
C ASN A 29 19.44 1.83 3.30
N ALA A 30 18.78 1.36 2.23
CA ALA A 30 18.87 -0.05 1.82
C ALA A 30 20.23 -0.35 1.16
N PRO A 31 20.72 -1.62 1.21
CA PRO A 31 22.00 -2.02 0.60
C PRO A 31 22.11 -1.70 -0.89
N GLU A 32 21.01 -1.76 -1.63
CA GLU A 32 20.90 -1.29 -3.01
C GLU A 32 19.66 -0.38 -3.13
N PRO A 33 19.83 0.95 -3.11
CA PRO A 33 18.69 1.86 -3.14
C PRO A 33 18.01 1.83 -4.51
N PRO A 34 16.66 1.80 -4.57
CA PRO A 34 15.95 1.85 -5.83
C PRO A 34 16.03 3.23 -6.48
N ALA A 35 15.97 3.28 -7.81
CA ALA A 35 15.95 4.53 -8.55
C ALA A 35 14.73 5.39 -8.17
N ALA A 36 14.92 6.71 -8.04
CA ALA A 36 13.88 7.69 -7.77
C ALA A 36 12.60 7.47 -8.59
N MET A 37 12.76 7.33 -9.91
CA MET A 37 11.65 7.10 -10.85
C MET A 37 10.91 5.78 -10.62
N ALA A 38 11.54 4.78 -9.99
CA ALA A 38 10.87 3.52 -9.65
C ALA A 38 9.97 3.69 -8.43
N ILE A 39 10.37 4.51 -7.46
CA ILE A 39 9.55 4.88 -6.30
C ILE A 39 8.34 5.70 -6.76
N ASP A 40 8.56 6.70 -7.62
CA ASP A 40 7.50 7.59 -8.10
C ASP A 40 6.42 6.81 -8.89
N ARG A 41 6.83 5.95 -9.83
CA ARG A 41 5.91 5.03 -10.54
C ARG A 41 5.21 4.06 -9.60
N SER A 42 5.86 3.65 -8.52
CA SER A 42 5.24 2.77 -7.54
C SER A 42 4.12 3.48 -6.79
N PHE A 43 4.31 4.74 -6.40
CA PHE A 43 3.26 5.51 -5.75
C PHE A 43 2.07 5.81 -6.68
N GLU A 44 2.33 6.12 -7.96
CA GLU A 44 1.27 6.27 -8.96
C GLU A 44 0.43 4.99 -9.09
N PHE A 45 1.10 3.84 -9.16
CA PHE A 45 0.43 2.55 -9.21
C PHE A 45 -0.34 2.23 -7.91
N LEU A 46 0.26 2.48 -6.74
CA LEU A 46 -0.40 2.27 -5.45
C LEU A 46 -1.64 3.16 -5.28
N GLU A 47 -1.63 4.35 -5.86
CA GLU A 47 -2.80 5.26 -5.91
C GLU A 47 -3.89 4.69 -6.83
N GLN A 48 -3.53 4.17 -8.01
CA GLN A 48 -4.49 3.53 -8.93
C GLN A 48 -5.22 2.33 -8.32
N ILE A 49 -4.55 1.55 -7.48
CA ILE A 49 -5.17 0.43 -6.77
C ILE A 49 -5.90 0.84 -5.49
N GLY A 50 -5.80 2.11 -5.08
CA GLY A 50 -6.43 2.67 -3.88
C GLY A 50 -5.72 2.34 -2.55
N ALA A 51 -4.46 1.89 -2.60
CA ALA A 51 -3.68 1.54 -1.41
C ALA A 51 -3.08 2.77 -0.72
N VAL A 52 -2.84 3.85 -1.47
CA VAL A 52 -2.38 5.14 -0.95
C VAL A 52 -3.25 6.27 -1.52
N PHE A 53 -3.37 7.37 -0.80
CA PHE A 53 -4.14 8.54 -1.21
C PHE A 53 -3.30 9.80 -1.07
N LYS A 54 -3.26 10.63 -2.11
CA LYS A 54 -2.72 11.98 -2.00
C LYS A 54 -3.77 12.85 -1.31
N SER A 55 -3.55 13.22 -0.05
CA SER A 55 -4.39 14.23 0.61
C SER A 55 -4.41 15.46 -0.28
N ARG A 56 -5.56 15.73 -0.90
CA ARG A 56 -5.77 16.94 -1.70
C ARG A 56 -5.32 18.11 -0.83
N GLN A 57 -4.39 18.92 -1.36
CA GLN A 57 -4.22 20.26 -0.81
C GLN A 57 -5.59 20.92 -0.96
N GLU A 58 -6.36 20.97 0.13
CA GLU A 58 -7.47 21.89 0.22
C GLU A 58 -6.88 23.28 -0.06
N SER A 59 -7.29 23.85 -1.19
CA SER A 59 -7.20 25.28 -1.42
C SER A 59 -7.63 26.00 -0.14
N PRO A 60 -6.89 27.01 0.33
CA PRO A 60 -7.10 27.64 1.63
C PRO A 60 -8.33 28.54 1.58
N GLU A 61 -9.53 27.99 1.46
CA GLU A 61 -10.77 28.73 1.59
C GLU A 61 -11.78 27.95 2.45
N MET A 62 -11.90 28.44 3.70
CA MET A 62 -13.07 28.38 4.58
C MET A 62 -13.33 27.13 5.43
N SER A 63 -13.03 27.22 6.73
CA SER A 63 -14.03 27.09 7.80
C SER A 63 -13.40 27.32 9.18
N HIS A 64 -13.39 28.58 9.60
CA HIS A 64 -13.34 28.91 11.02
C HIS A 64 -14.62 28.38 11.67
N LEU A 65 -14.48 27.60 12.76
CA LEU A 65 -15.49 27.21 13.79
C LEU A 65 -15.57 25.70 14.13
N ALA A 66 -14.53 24.90 13.85
CA ALA A 66 -14.40 23.58 14.46
C ALA A 66 -13.13 23.48 15.32
N ASP A 67 -13.34 22.97 16.53
CA ASP A 67 -12.41 22.87 17.64
C ASP A 67 -11.12 22.11 17.27
N ASN A 68 -9.98 22.81 17.33
CA ASN A 68 -8.78 22.50 16.56
C ASN A 68 -7.73 21.66 17.31
N SER A 69 -8.14 20.87 18.31
CA SER A 69 -7.23 20.07 19.14
C SER A 69 -7.08 18.61 18.71
N TYR A 70 -7.96 18.09 17.85
CA TYR A 70 -7.95 16.68 17.41
C TYR A 70 -7.29 16.43 16.04
N PHE A 71 -6.96 17.49 15.28
CA PHE A 71 -6.37 17.38 13.93
C PHE A 71 -4.90 17.83 13.82
N ILE A 72 -4.31 18.43 14.85
CA ILE A 72 -2.98 19.06 14.78
C ILE A 72 -1.80 18.06 14.86
N ASN A 73 -2.05 16.75 15.05
CA ASN A 73 -0.98 15.76 15.24
C ASN A 73 -0.79 14.75 14.08
N ALA A 74 -1.31 15.01 12.87
CA ALA A 74 -1.21 14.06 11.75
C ALA A 74 -0.78 14.69 10.40
N ARG A 75 0.09 15.71 10.41
CA ARG A 75 0.59 16.32 9.17
C ARG A 75 2.11 16.41 9.19
N ASP A 76 2.77 15.26 9.18
CA ASP A 76 4.18 15.15 8.79
C ASP A 76 4.27 15.37 7.26
N ARG A 77 4.21 16.64 6.85
CA ARG A 77 4.08 17.04 5.44
C ARG A 77 5.43 17.00 4.74
N ASN A 78 5.87 15.80 4.39
CA ASN A 78 6.88 15.62 3.34
C ASN A 78 6.27 15.43 1.93
N GLY A 79 4.98 15.72 1.75
CA GLY A 79 4.28 15.67 0.46
C GLY A 79 4.02 14.25 -0.08
N GLU A 80 4.34 13.21 0.69
CA GLU A 80 4.09 11.82 0.31
C GLU A 80 2.62 11.42 0.56
N PRO A 81 2.06 10.51 -0.26
CA PRO A 81 0.69 10.04 -0.09
C PRO A 81 0.54 9.22 1.20
N ASP A 82 -0.64 9.29 1.80
CA ASP A 82 -0.99 8.59 3.03
C ASP A 82 -1.52 7.18 2.74
N LEU A 83 -1.30 6.24 3.66
CA LEU A 83 -1.75 4.85 3.53
C LEU A 83 -3.24 4.75 3.86
N THR A 84 -4.03 4.17 2.96
CA THR A 84 -5.47 3.93 3.17
C THR A 84 -5.70 2.68 4.03
N ASP A 85 -6.91 2.50 4.56
CA ASP A 85 -7.27 1.27 5.29
C ASP A 85 -7.20 0.02 4.39
N LEU A 86 -7.59 0.18 3.12
CA LEU A 86 -7.39 -0.85 2.09
C LEU A 86 -5.89 -1.18 1.95
N GLY A 87 -5.04 -0.16 1.88
CA GLY A 87 -3.59 -0.30 1.83
C GLY A 87 -3.04 -1.09 3.03
N ARG A 88 -3.53 -0.82 4.24
CA ARG A 88 -3.14 -1.58 5.45
C ARG A 88 -3.48 -3.06 5.34
N HIS A 89 -4.68 -3.39 4.84
CA HIS A 89 -5.08 -4.79 4.63
C HIS A 89 -4.25 -5.47 3.53
N ILE A 90 -3.95 -4.75 2.44
CA ILE A 90 -3.12 -5.27 1.36
C ILE A 90 -1.71 -5.64 1.85
N VAL A 91 -1.08 -4.81 2.69
CA VAL A 91 0.27 -5.10 3.23
C VAL A 91 0.31 -6.32 4.12
N GLN A 92 -0.79 -6.62 4.81
CA GLN A 92 -0.87 -7.80 5.69
C GLN A 92 -1.00 -9.11 4.93
N LEU A 93 -1.38 -9.06 3.65
CA LEU A 93 -1.52 -10.25 2.82
C LEU A 93 -0.17 -10.58 2.16
N PRO A 94 0.24 -11.86 2.16
CA PRO A 94 1.47 -12.30 1.51
C PRO A 94 1.28 -12.40 -0.01
N LEU A 95 0.71 -11.37 -0.64
CA LEU A 95 0.37 -11.35 -2.06
C LEU A 95 0.79 -10.01 -2.67
N CYS A 96 1.03 -10.03 -3.99
CA CYS A 96 1.16 -8.79 -4.75
C CYS A 96 -0.08 -7.92 -4.55
N PRO A 97 0.05 -6.59 -4.48
CA PRO A 97 -1.03 -5.70 -4.08
C PRO A 97 -2.27 -5.78 -4.99
N GLU A 98 -2.10 -6.13 -6.27
CA GLU A 98 -3.17 -6.38 -7.24
C GLU A 98 -4.01 -7.60 -6.88
N LEU A 99 -3.34 -8.70 -6.55
CA LEU A 99 -3.95 -9.97 -6.19
C LEU A 99 -4.59 -9.90 -4.81
N ALA A 100 -3.93 -9.21 -3.87
CA ALA A 100 -4.47 -8.92 -2.55
C ALA A 100 -5.80 -8.17 -2.64
N ARG A 101 -5.87 -7.12 -3.46
CA ARG A 101 -7.12 -6.38 -3.71
C ARG A 101 -8.21 -7.29 -4.30
N PHE A 102 -7.84 -8.12 -5.27
CA PHE A 102 -8.78 -9.04 -5.89
C PHE A 102 -9.36 -10.04 -4.89
N LEU A 103 -8.51 -10.60 -4.02
CA LEU A 103 -8.94 -11.49 -2.93
C LEU A 103 -9.87 -10.79 -1.93
N LEU A 104 -9.54 -9.56 -1.52
CA LEU A 104 -10.39 -8.76 -0.62
C LEU A 104 -11.78 -8.51 -1.21
N PHE A 105 -11.86 -8.19 -2.51
CA PHE A 105 -13.16 -8.06 -3.18
C PHE A 105 -13.93 -9.37 -3.25
N GLY A 106 -13.26 -10.52 -3.43
CA GLY A 106 -13.90 -11.83 -3.35
C GLY A 106 -14.55 -12.13 -1.99
N ILE A 107 -13.93 -11.68 -0.90
CA ILE A 107 -14.49 -11.79 0.45
C ILE A 107 -15.71 -10.88 0.61
N CYS A 108 -15.61 -9.60 0.23
CA CYS A 108 -16.70 -8.63 0.32
C CYS A 108 -17.93 -9.05 -0.52
N LEU A 109 -17.70 -9.64 -1.70
CA LEU A 109 -18.75 -10.10 -2.62
C LEU A 109 -19.22 -11.54 -2.32
N LYS A 110 -18.70 -12.19 -1.28
CA LYS A 110 -18.99 -13.58 -0.88
C LYS A 110 -18.72 -14.63 -1.97
N CYS A 111 -17.83 -14.34 -2.92
CA CYS A 111 -17.43 -15.24 -4.02
C CYS A 111 -15.97 -15.71 -3.84
N LEU A 112 -15.58 -16.03 -2.61
CA LEU A 112 -14.20 -16.37 -2.26
C LEU A 112 -13.68 -17.61 -3.00
N SER A 113 -14.50 -18.66 -3.16
CA SER A 113 -14.06 -19.92 -3.79
C SER A 113 -13.50 -19.75 -5.22
N PRO A 114 -14.22 -19.13 -6.18
CA PRO A 114 -13.68 -18.89 -7.51
C PRO A 114 -12.56 -17.84 -7.52
N VAL A 115 -12.65 -16.80 -6.69
CA VAL A 115 -11.62 -15.76 -6.61
C VAL A 115 -10.31 -16.31 -6.09
N LEU A 116 -10.35 -17.16 -5.05
CA LEU A 116 -9.17 -17.82 -4.49
C LEU A 116 -8.50 -18.72 -5.53
N THR A 117 -9.30 -19.42 -6.34
CA THR A 117 -8.80 -20.24 -7.45
C THR A 117 -8.11 -19.38 -8.52
N LEU A 118 -8.69 -18.23 -8.86
CA LEU A 118 -8.07 -17.31 -9.82
C LEU A 118 -6.78 -16.68 -9.26
N VAL A 119 -6.80 -16.23 -8.01
CA VAL A 119 -5.59 -15.70 -7.34
C VAL A 119 -4.51 -16.76 -7.25
N ALA A 120 -4.86 -18.00 -6.92
CA ALA A 120 -3.95 -19.13 -6.87
C ALA A 120 -3.27 -19.38 -8.22
N THR A 121 -4.04 -19.40 -9.31
CA THR A 121 -3.52 -19.62 -10.67
C THR A 121 -2.67 -18.45 -11.16
N LEU A 122 -3.04 -17.21 -10.83
CA LEU A 122 -2.23 -16.03 -11.16
C LEU A 122 -0.96 -15.93 -10.30
N SER A 123 -0.99 -16.44 -9.07
CA SER A 123 0.13 -16.46 -8.13
C SER A 123 1.10 -17.62 -8.35
N HIS A 124 0.88 -18.51 -9.32
CA HIS A 124 1.70 -19.72 -9.56
C HIS A 124 3.18 -19.43 -9.84
N ARG A 125 3.57 -18.17 -10.07
CA ARG A 125 4.98 -17.78 -10.20
C ARG A 125 5.72 -17.71 -8.87
N ASP A 126 5.01 -17.62 -7.74
CA ASP A 126 5.56 -17.59 -6.38
C ASP A 126 4.78 -18.58 -5.46
N PRO A 127 4.90 -19.90 -5.67
CA PRO A 127 4.09 -20.92 -4.98
C PRO A 127 4.22 -20.91 -3.44
N CYS A 128 5.31 -20.34 -2.90
CA CYS A 128 5.54 -20.25 -1.45
C CYS A 128 4.57 -19.28 -0.74
N LYS A 129 4.04 -18.26 -1.44
CA LYS A 129 3.14 -17.25 -0.87
C LYS A 129 1.72 -17.79 -0.65
N LEU A 130 1.24 -18.62 -1.58
CA LEU A 130 -0.12 -19.19 -1.53
C LEU A 130 -0.25 -20.33 -0.50
N LEU A 131 0.78 -21.18 -0.38
CA LEU A 131 0.79 -22.27 0.60
C LEU A 131 0.62 -21.74 2.05
N CYS A 132 1.24 -20.58 2.36
CA CYS A 132 1.09 -19.92 3.65
C CYS A 132 -0.33 -19.40 3.95
N LEU A 133 -1.14 -19.06 2.95
CA LEU A 133 -2.53 -18.63 3.16
C LEU A 133 -3.46 -19.83 3.44
N ILE A 134 -3.21 -20.97 2.80
CA ILE A 134 -4.04 -22.18 2.97
C ILE A 134 -3.77 -22.85 4.32
N PHE A 135 -2.56 -22.79 4.87
CA PHE A 135 -2.23 -23.37 6.17
C PHE A 135 -2.53 -22.46 7.38
N ARG A 136 -3.03 -21.25 7.15
CA ARG A 136 -3.29 -20.24 8.20
C ARG A 136 -4.79 -19.97 8.43
N TYR A 137 -5.66 -20.77 7.82
CA TYR A 137 -7.12 -20.81 8.01
C TYR A 137 -7.56 -22.26 8.17
#